data_AF-A0A0Q4NTW1-F1
#
_entry.id   AF-A0A0Q4NTW1-F1
#
_cell.length_a   1.000
_cell.length_b   1.000
_cell.length_c   1.000
_cell.angle_alpha   90.00
_cell.angle_beta   90.00
_cell.angle_gamma   90.00
#
_symmetry.space_group_name_H-M   'P 1'
#
loop_
_entity.id
_entity.type
_entity.pdbx_description
1 polymer ?
#
loop_
_entity_poly.entity_id
_entity_poly.type
_entity_poly.pdbx_seq_one_letter_code
_entity_poly.pdbx_strand_id
1 'polypeptide(L)'
;MSNVATRSYHAIRGALLAQEELALIDVREEDPFAQEHPLFAANVPLSKLELEIFARVPRRDTAITLYDDGEGLAAQAAERLLTLGYSDIATLEGGLAGWRAAGGELFRDVNVPSKAFGELVESVRHTPSLAAEQVQALLEAKADVVVLDARRFDEYQTMSIPGGISVPGAELVLRVAELAPSPATQVIVNCAGRTRSIIGTQSLVNAGIPNPVAALRNGTIGWTLAGQTLAHGQERRFAEVADSTRSDAAVRARSVADRAGVARLERAGLAAWQADGQRTTYLFDVRTPEEYAQGHLPASRSVPGGQLVQETDHVASVRGARIVLVDDDGVRANMSASWLAQMGWQVAVLDGLSAEDFTEVGEWQAPQPALPAVTEIGVEQLQTWLQAPGTVLLDFTSSANYVKRHIPGAHWAIRAQLPQVLERLPVAERYVLTCGSSLLARFAAVDLQALTQTPVYVLEGGTAHWIAAGKPLQSGETRLAVARTDRYRRPYEGTDNPREAMQGYLDWEFGLIAQLQRDGTHGFSVLS
;
A
#
# COMPACT_ATOMS: atom_id res chain seq x y z
N MET A 1 -4.27 -31.35 -14.18
CA MET A 1 -3.89 -29.96 -14.49
C MET A 1 -4.99 -29.38 -15.37
N SER A 2 -5.83 -28.52 -14.81
CA SER A 2 -6.71 -27.66 -15.62
C SER A 2 -5.80 -26.85 -16.55
N ASN A 3 -6.10 -26.84 -17.85
CA ASN A 3 -5.32 -26.08 -18.81
C ASN A 3 -5.62 -24.59 -18.59
N VAL A 4 -4.84 -23.92 -17.75
CA VAL A 4 -4.96 -22.48 -17.50
C VAL A 4 -4.61 -21.75 -18.79
N ALA A 5 -5.45 -20.80 -19.21
CA ALA A 5 -5.23 -20.05 -20.42
C ALA A 5 -3.94 -19.20 -20.33
N THR A 6 -3.43 -18.75 -21.47
CA THR A 6 -2.32 -17.79 -21.54
C THR A 6 -2.81 -16.47 -22.11
N ARG A 7 -2.35 -15.34 -21.56
CA ARG A 7 -2.57 -13.99 -22.10
C ARG A 7 -1.24 -13.37 -22.50
N SER A 8 -1.19 -12.78 -23.70
CA SER A 8 0.03 -12.14 -24.20
C SER A 8 0.15 -10.70 -23.72
N TYR A 9 1.37 -10.15 -23.76
CA TYR A 9 1.62 -8.71 -23.56
C TYR A 9 0.67 -7.83 -24.40
N HIS A 10 0.46 -8.18 -25.68
CA HIS A 10 -0.40 -7.40 -26.57
C HIS A 10 -1.87 -7.39 -26.15
N ALA A 11 -2.37 -8.51 -25.59
CA ALA A 11 -3.72 -8.58 -25.06
C ALA A 11 -3.88 -7.67 -23.83
N ILE A 12 -2.93 -7.70 -22.89
CA ILE A 12 -2.93 -6.83 -21.71
C ILE A 12 -2.84 -5.36 -22.13
N ARG A 13 -1.91 -5.02 -23.03
CA ARG A 13 -1.77 -3.66 -23.57
C ARG A 13 -3.07 -3.18 -24.24
N GLY A 14 -3.72 -4.04 -25.03
CA GLY A 14 -4.99 -3.72 -25.67
C GLY A 14 -6.10 -3.38 -24.66
N ALA A 15 -6.25 -4.20 -23.63
CA ALA A 15 -7.23 -3.99 -22.57
C ALA A 15 -6.93 -2.71 -21.74
N LEU A 16 -5.66 -2.42 -21.45
CA LEU A 16 -5.25 -1.16 -20.79
C LEU A 16 -5.64 0.07 -21.63
N LEU A 17 -5.36 0.05 -22.93
CA LEU A 17 -5.68 1.15 -23.85
C LEU A 17 -7.20 1.31 -24.05
N ALA A 18 -7.95 0.21 -24.03
CA ALA A 18 -9.41 0.20 -24.08
C ALA A 18 -10.07 0.53 -22.72
N GLN A 19 -9.27 0.69 -21.66
CA GLN A 19 -9.73 0.90 -20.28
C GLN A 19 -10.68 -0.21 -19.78
N GLU A 20 -10.47 -1.44 -20.26
CA GLU A 20 -11.18 -2.63 -19.80
C GLU A 20 -10.67 -3.07 -18.42
N GLU A 21 -11.54 -3.69 -17.63
CA GLU A 21 -11.13 -4.22 -16.32
C GLU A 21 -10.19 -5.41 -16.45
N LEU A 22 -8.99 -5.29 -15.88
CA LEU A 22 -8.04 -6.40 -15.77
C LEU A 22 -7.25 -6.32 -14.46
N ALA A 23 -6.80 -7.48 -13.99
CA ALA A 23 -5.83 -7.59 -12.90
C ALA A 23 -4.57 -8.32 -13.40
N LEU A 24 -3.48 -7.57 -13.59
CA LEU A 24 -2.15 -8.14 -13.83
C LEU A 24 -1.47 -8.31 -12.48
N ILE A 25 -1.22 -9.55 -12.07
CA ILE A 25 -0.76 -9.87 -10.72
C ILE A 25 0.61 -10.54 -10.78
N ASP A 26 1.60 -9.89 -10.17
CA ASP A 26 2.87 -10.52 -9.81
C ASP A 26 2.67 -11.34 -8.55
N VAL A 27 2.99 -12.64 -8.60
CA VAL A 27 2.83 -13.54 -7.44
C VAL A 27 4.15 -13.84 -6.73
N ARG A 28 5.25 -13.20 -7.13
CA ARG A 28 6.52 -13.27 -6.42
C ARG A 28 6.45 -12.44 -5.13
N GLU A 29 7.48 -12.55 -4.30
CA GLU A 29 7.59 -11.72 -3.10
C GLU A 29 7.87 -10.24 -3.44
N GLU A 30 7.76 -9.33 -2.48
CA GLU A 30 7.89 -7.89 -2.73
C GLU A 30 9.26 -7.46 -3.25
N ASP A 31 10.35 -8.05 -2.75
CA ASP A 31 11.69 -7.68 -3.20
C ASP A 31 11.95 -8.02 -4.69
N PRO A 32 11.70 -9.25 -5.19
CA PRO A 32 11.85 -9.56 -6.61
C PRO A 32 10.86 -8.80 -7.50
N PHE A 33 9.62 -8.55 -7.04
CA PHE A 33 8.69 -7.66 -7.75
C PHE A 33 9.30 -6.27 -7.93
N ALA A 34 9.83 -5.69 -6.85
CA ALA A 34 10.39 -4.34 -6.86
C ALA A 34 11.69 -4.20 -7.67
N GLN A 35 12.28 -5.28 -8.16
CA GLN A 35 13.41 -5.18 -9.09
C GLN A 35 12.93 -4.85 -10.50
N GLU A 36 11.91 -5.55 -10.99
CA GLU A 36 11.37 -5.40 -12.34
C GLU A 36 9.91 -5.90 -12.41
N HIS A 37 8.99 -5.03 -12.82
CA HIS A 37 7.58 -5.33 -13.05
C HIS A 37 6.92 -4.37 -14.08
N PRO A 38 5.84 -4.76 -14.76
CA PRO A 38 5.03 -3.86 -15.59
C PRO A 38 4.37 -2.72 -14.78
N LEU A 39 4.09 -1.57 -15.41
CA LEU A 39 3.56 -0.38 -14.75
C LEU A 39 2.34 -0.65 -13.86
N PHE A 40 1.35 -1.37 -14.40
CA PHE A 40 0.08 -1.67 -13.72
C PHE A 40 0.02 -3.10 -13.15
N ALA A 41 1.17 -3.77 -13.00
CA ALA A 41 1.21 -5.01 -12.24
C ALA A 41 1.03 -4.72 -10.75
N ALA A 42 0.05 -5.37 -10.13
CA ALA A 42 -0.15 -5.35 -8.70
C ALA A 42 0.57 -6.56 -8.08
N ASN A 43 1.41 -6.34 -7.06
CA ASN A 43 2.01 -7.45 -6.35
C ASN A 43 1.03 -8.06 -5.35
N VAL A 44 0.67 -9.33 -5.54
CA VAL A 44 -0.06 -10.15 -4.56
C VAL A 44 0.73 -11.45 -4.40
N PRO A 45 1.71 -11.52 -3.48
CA PRO A 45 2.59 -12.67 -3.36
C PRO A 45 1.80 -13.97 -3.15
N LEU A 46 2.23 -15.07 -3.76
CA LEU A 46 1.61 -16.40 -3.58
C LEU A 46 1.49 -16.76 -2.08
N SER A 47 2.45 -16.29 -1.27
CA SER A 47 2.44 -16.45 0.17
C SER A 47 1.17 -15.91 0.83
N LYS A 48 0.58 -14.81 0.33
CA LYS A 48 -0.54 -14.09 0.96
C LYS A 48 -1.81 -14.07 0.11
N LEU A 49 -1.81 -14.74 -1.04
CA LEU A 49 -2.86 -14.68 -2.05
C LEU A 49 -4.29 -14.78 -1.46
N GLU A 50 -4.54 -15.80 -0.64
CA GLU A 50 -5.85 -16.07 -0.04
C GLU A 50 -6.31 -15.01 0.95
N LEU A 51 -5.37 -14.26 1.55
CA LEU A 51 -5.67 -13.22 2.54
C LEU A 51 -6.08 -11.90 1.90
N GLU A 52 -5.67 -11.66 0.65
CA GLU A 52 -5.78 -10.35 0.02
C GLU A 52 -6.70 -10.36 -1.20
N ILE A 53 -6.78 -11.47 -1.94
CA ILE A 53 -7.35 -11.47 -3.28
C ILE A 53 -8.84 -11.10 -3.30
N PHE A 54 -9.62 -11.48 -2.28
CA PHE A 54 -11.04 -11.14 -2.22
C PHE A 54 -11.30 -9.64 -2.03
N ALA A 55 -10.39 -8.93 -1.38
CA ALA A 55 -10.50 -7.48 -1.22
C ALA A 55 -9.98 -6.74 -2.46
N ARG A 56 -8.88 -7.24 -3.05
CA ARG A 56 -8.16 -6.57 -4.14
C ARG A 56 -8.79 -6.83 -5.51
N VAL A 57 -9.39 -8.01 -5.72
CA VAL A 57 -10.08 -8.41 -6.96
C VAL A 57 -11.43 -9.03 -6.60
N PRO A 58 -12.40 -8.24 -6.11
CA PRO A 58 -13.63 -8.80 -5.53
C PRO A 58 -14.52 -9.52 -6.55
N ARG A 59 -14.49 -9.10 -7.82
CA ARG A 59 -15.31 -9.68 -8.88
C ARG A 59 -14.67 -10.97 -9.44
N ARG A 60 -15.40 -12.09 -9.37
CA ARG A 60 -14.91 -13.45 -9.64
C ARG A 60 -14.69 -13.79 -11.12
N ASP A 61 -15.28 -13.03 -12.03
CA ASP A 61 -15.08 -13.12 -13.47
C ASP A 61 -14.18 -12.00 -14.01
N THR A 62 -13.44 -11.29 -13.14
CA THR A 62 -12.38 -10.36 -13.58
C THR A 62 -11.32 -11.12 -14.39
N ALA A 63 -10.84 -10.51 -15.49
CA ALA A 63 -9.73 -11.04 -16.25
C ALA A 63 -8.42 -10.93 -15.46
N ILE A 64 -8.05 -12.01 -14.75
CA ILE A 64 -6.82 -12.08 -13.96
C ILE A 64 -5.71 -12.72 -14.78
N THR A 65 -4.57 -12.04 -14.87
CA THR A 65 -3.35 -12.54 -15.50
C THR A 65 -2.25 -12.63 -14.45
N LEU A 66 -1.84 -13.85 -14.13
CA LEU A 66 -0.81 -14.13 -13.12
C LEU A 66 0.55 -14.28 -13.80
N TYR A 67 1.61 -13.78 -13.17
CA TYR A 67 2.95 -14.01 -13.67
C TYR A 67 3.99 -14.09 -12.55
N ASP A 68 5.10 -14.70 -12.91
CA ASP A 68 6.37 -14.75 -12.19
C ASP A 68 7.52 -14.62 -13.22
N ASP A 69 8.75 -14.94 -12.85
CA ASP A 69 9.91 -14.96 -13.75
C ASP A 69 10.50 -16.38 -13.90
N GLY A 70 9.64 -17.40 -13.88
CA GLY A 70 10.01 -18.80 -14.09
C GLY A 70 10.13 -19.65 -12.81
N GLU A 71 9.80 -19.10 -11.65
CA GLU A 71 9.81 -19.83 -10.37
C GLU A 71 8.69 -20.90 -10.27
N GLY A 72 7.68 -20.85 -11.14
CA GLY A 72 6.54 -21.78 -11.13
C GLY A 72 5.46 -21.44 -10.10
N LEU A 73 5.48 -20.20 -9.58
CA LEU A 73 4.52 -19.65 -8.64
C LEU A 73 3.20 -19.27 -9.34
N ALA A 74 3.26 -18.78 -10.58
CA ALA A 74 2.08 -18.35 -11.33
C ALA A 74 1.09 -19.50 -11.59
N ALA A 75 1.60 -20.69 -11.89
CA ALA A 75 0.79 -21.89 -12.07
C ALA A 75 0.08 -22.31 -10.76
N GLN A 76 0.80 -22.28 -9.63
CA GLN A 76 0.23 -22.57 -8.31
C GLN A 76 -0.83 -21.55 -7.91
N ALA A 77 -0.58 -20.26 -8.16
CA ALA A 77 -1.55 -19.21 -7.92
C ALA A 77 -2.82 -19.42 -8.75
N ALA A 78 -2.69 -19.83 -10.01
CA ALA A 78 -3.83 -20.07 -10.89
C ALA A 78 -4.74 -21.19 -10.37
N GLU A 79 -4.15 -22.31 -9.93
CA GLU A 79 -4.91 -23.43 -9.33
C GLU A 79 -5.64 -23.01 -8.05
N ARG A 80 -4.99 -22.20 -7.20
CA ARG A 80 -5.62 -21.64 -5.99
C ARG A 80 -6.79 -20.73 -6.34
N LEU A 81 -6.62 -19.81 -7.30
CA LEU A 81 -7.69 -18.89 -7.69
C LEU A 81 -8.89 -19.61 -8.32
N LEU A 82 -8.66 -20.66 -9.13
CA LEU A 82 -9.74 -21.51 -9.65
C LEU A 82 -10.53 -22.16 -8.50
N THR A 83 -9.83 -22.68 -7.48
CA THR A 83 -10.46 -23.28 -6.29
C THR A 83 -11.24 -22.25 -5.46
N LEU A 84 -10.78 -21.01 -5.44
CA LEU A 84 -11.45 -19.88 -4.80
C LEU A 84 -12.64 -19.31 -5.60
N GLY A 85 -12.95 -19.91 -6.75
CA GLY A 85 -14.13 -19.58 -7.55
C GLY A 85 -13.90 -18.47 -8.58
N TYR A 86 -12.65 -18.09 -8.86
CA TYR A 86 -12.37 -17.21 -10.00
C TYR A 86 -12.48 -17.99 -11.31
N SER A 87 -13.10 -17.38 -12.30
CA SER A 87 -13.46 -18.07 -13.56
C SER A 87 -12.61 -17.66 -14.75
N ASP A 88 -12.03 -16.46 -14.75
CA ASP A 88 -11.25 -15.94 -15.88
C ASP A 88 -9.76 -15.74 -15.55
N ILE A 89 -9.08 -16.87 -15.30
CA ILE A 89 -7.67 -16.93 -14.93
C ILE A 89 -6.80 -17.31 -16.13
N ALA A 90 -5.72 -16.54 -16.33
CA ALA A 90 -4.65 -16.87 -17.26
C ALA A 90 -3.26 -16.65 -16.64
N THR A 91 -2.24 -17.30 -17.19
CA THR A 91 -0.84 -16.93 -16.97
C THR A 91 -0.35 -15.99 -18.06
N LEU A 92 0.60 -15.10 -17.74
CA LEU A 92 1.25 -14.24 -18.73
C LEU A 92 2.16 -15.08 -19.63
N GLU A 93 1.99 -14.94 -20.94
CA GLU A 93 2.81 -15.63 -21.94
C GLU A 93 4.29 -15.30 -21.76
N GLY A 94 5.10 -16.31 -21.43
CA GLY A 94 6.52 -16.16 -21.17
C GLY A 94 6.89 -15.48 -19.84
N GLY A 95 5.92 -15.20 -18.96
CA GLY A 95 6.16 -14.51 -17.68
C GLY A 95 6.76 -13.10 -17.86
N LEU A 96 7.54 -12.66 -16.87
CA LEU A 96 8.23 -11.37 -16.92
C LEU A 96 9.21 -11.28 -18.10
N ALA A 97 9.94 -12.36 -18.40
CA ALA A 97 10.80 -12.45 -19.58
C ALA A 97 10.02 -12.25 -20.90
N GLY A 98 8.80 -12.79 -20.99
CA GLY A 98 7.90 -12.61 -22.13
C GLY A 98 7.43 -11.17 -22.30
N TRP A 99 7.09 -10.49 -21.21
CA TRP A 99 6.78 -9.04 -21.23
C TRP A 99 7.94 -8.23 -21.82
N ARG A 100 9.16 -8.47 -21.31
CA ARG A 100 10.38 -7.82 -21.78
C ARG A 100 10.66 -8.10 -23.26
N ALA A 101 10.57 -9.37 -23.67
CA ALA A 101 10.84 -9.79 -25.04
C ALA A 101 9.84 -9.21 -26.04
N ALA A 102 8.60 -8.97 -25.61
CA ALA A 102 7.56 -8.32 -26.43
C ALA A 102 7.70 -6.78 -26.48
N GLY A 103 8.75 -6.22 -25.87
CA GLY A 103 9.02 -4.78 -25.84
C GLY A 103 8.17 -4.00 -24.83
N GLY A 104 7.59 -4.68 -23.84
CA GLY A 104 6.89 -4.02 -22.75
C GLY A 104 7.87 -3.32 -21.80
N GLU A 105 7.56 -2.09 -21.39
CA GLU A 105 8.36 -1.35 -20.42
C GLU A 105 8.30 -2.03 -19.04
N LEU A 106 9.44 -2.06 -18.35
CA LEU A 106 9.57 -2.57 -17.00
C LEU A 106 10.03 -1.45 -16.06
N PHE A 107 9.47 -1.47 -14.87
CA PHE A 107 9.72 -0.52 -13.80
C PHE A 107 10.30 -1.26 -12.60
N ARG A 108 11.08 -0.53 -11.80
CA ARG A 108 11.56 -0.96 -10.49
C ARG A 108 10.82 -0.20 -9.40
N ASP A 109 11.08 -0.56 -8.15
CA ASP A 109 10.46 -0.02 -6.94
C ASP A 109 8.99 -0.48 -6.78
N VAL A 110 8.20 0.20 -5.94
CA VAL A 110 6.80 -0.12 -5.65
C VAL A 110 5.92 1.11 -5.85
N ASN A 111 4.61 0.90 -6.04
CA ASN A 111 3.62 1.96 -6.22
C ASN A 111 3.96 2.91 -7.38
N VAL A 112 4.55 2.34 -8.43
CA VAL A 112 5.11 3.08 -9.57
C VAL A 112 4.08 3.98 -10.26
N PRO A 113 2.82 3.57 -10.51
CA PRO A 113 1.82 4.47 -11.09
C PRO A 113 1.68 5.78 -10.34
N SER A 114 1.57 5.71 -9.01
CA SER A 114 1.43 6.87 -8.13
C SER A 114 2.67 7.77 -8.12
N LYS A 115 3.87 7.16 -8.04
CA LYS A 115 5.14 7.91 -8.04
C LYS A 115 5.40 8.59 -9.38
N ALA A 116 5.21 7.87 -10.48
CA ALA A 116 5.39 8.38 -11.82
C ALA A 116 4.37 9.48 -12.15
N PHE A 117 3.14 9.34 -11.65
CA PHE A 117 2.14 10.42 -11.72
C PHE A 117 2.56 11.67 -10.95
N GLY A 118 3.14 11.52 -9.75
CA GLY A 118 3.70 12.64 -8.99
C GLY A 118 4.75 13.43 -9.79
N GLU A 119 5.67 12.74 -10.45
CA GLU A 119 6.68 13.38 -11.31
C GLU A 119 6.04 14.06 -12.54
N LEU A 120 5.01 13.45 -13.15
CA LEU A 120 4.26 14.08 -14.23
C LEU A 120 3.58 15.37 -13.78
N VAL A 121 3.02 15.42 -12.56
CA VAL A 121 2.42 16.63 -11.99
C VAL A 121 3.44 17.75 -11.86
N GLU A 122 4.62 17.49 -11.28
CA GLU A 122 5.68 18.50 -11.16
C GLU A 122 6.14 18.99 -12.54
N SER A 123 6.30 18.09 -13.51
CA SER A 123 6.74 18.43 -14.86
C SER A 123 5.75 19.33 -15.61
N VAL A 124 4.44 19.09 -15.45
CA VAL A 124 3.39 19.84 -16.15
C VAL A 124 3.05 21.15 -15.43
N ARG A 125 2.97 21.14 -14.09
CA ARG A 125 2.52 22.29 -13.29
C ARG A 125 3.64 23.14 -12.76
N HIS A 126 4.89 22.69 -12.90
CA HIS A 126 6.05 23.33 -12.29
C HIS A 126 5.82 23.57 -10.80
N THR A 127 5.34 22.52 -10.11
CA THR A 127 4.99 22.57 -8.68
C THR A 127 6.13 23.23 -7.90
N PRO A 128 5.88 24.34 -7.16
CA PRO A 128 6.97 25.08 -6.53
C PRO A 128 7.73 24.21 -5.52
N SER A 129 9.07 24.32 -5.49
CA SER A 129 9.89 23.59 -4.53
C SER A 129 11.08 24.41 -4.02
N LEU A 130 11.42 24.19 -2.75
CA LEU A 130 12.59 24.76 -2.08
C LEU A 130 13.62 23.67 -1.78
N ALA A 131 14.90 23.98 -1.97
CA ALA A 131 16.00 23.10 -1.58
C ALA A 131 16.11 22.99 -0.05
N ALA A 132 16.70 21.91 0.44
CA ALA A 132 16.83 21.64 1.87
C ALA A 132 17.58 22.76 2.60
N GLU A 133 18.63 23.32 2.00
CA GLU A 133 19.43 24.44 2.52
C GLU A 133 18.61 25.72 2.64
N GLN A 134 17.70 25.97 1.69
CA GLN A 134 16.81 27.13 1.74
C GLN A 134 15.80 26.99 2.89
N VAL A 135 15.23 25.80 3.07
CA VAL A 135 14.28 25.54 4.16
C VAL A 135 14.99 25.60 5.51
N GLN A 136 16.20 25.05 5.65
CA GLN A 136 16.99 25.19 6.87
C GLN A 136 17.26 26.67 7.20
N ALA A 137 17.66 27.48 6.21
CA ALA A 137 17.90 28.91 6.43
C ALA A 137 16.63 29.65 6.91
N LEU A 138 15.45 29.29 6.40
CA LEU A 138 14.16 29.83 6.87
C LEU A 138 13.90 29.46 8.34
N LEU A 139 14.14 28.20 8.72
CA LEU A 139 13.96 27.74 10.10
C LEU A 139 14.95 28.41 11.07
N GLU A 140 16.22 28.55 10.68
CA GLU A 140 17.26 29.21 11.48
C GLU A 140 16.97 30.71 11.65
N ALA A 141 16.47 31.36 10.61
CA ALA A 141 16.03 32.75 10.65
C ALA A 141 14.71 32.94 11.43
N LYS A 142 14.06 31.85 11.87
CA LYS A 142 12.73 31.86 12.49
C LYS A 142 11.70 32.62 11.64
N ALA A 143 11.77 32.42 10.31
CA ALA A 143 10.81 32.98 9.38
C ALA A 143 9.39 32.45 9.68
N ASP A 144 8.37 33.19 9.24
CA ASP A 144 6.96 32.79 9.36
C ASP A 144 6.65 31.66 8.37
N VAL A 145 6.97 30.42 8.78
CA VAL A 145 6.85 29.22 7.96
C VAL A 145 6.22 28.08 8.76
N VAL A 146 5.48 27.21 8.06
CA VAL A 146 5.05 25.91 8.58
C VAL A 146 5.52 24.79 7.67
N VAL A 147 6.02 23.71 8.26
CA VAL A 147 6.45 22.50 7.53
C VAL A 147 5.47 21.37 7.84
N LEU A 148 4.74 20.91 6.83
CA LEU A 148 3.68 19.92 6.93
C LEU A 148 4.13 18.59 6.32
N ASP A 149 4.19 17.53 7.12
CA ASP A 149 4.59 16.19 6.66
C ASP A 149 3.37 15.41 6.16
N ALA A 150 3.35 15.11 4.87
CA ALA A 150 2.23 14.49 4.16
C ALA A 150 2.17 12.95 4.27
N ARG A 151 3.10 12.34 5.02
CA ARG A 151 3.19 10.88 5.20
C ARG A 151 2.23 10.38 6.28
N ARG A 152 2.25 9.06 6.53
CA ARG A 152 1.60 8.49 7.70
C ARG A 152 2.28 8.97 8.98
N PHE A 153 1.54 8.97 10.08
CA PHE A 153 2.04 9.42 11.37
C PHE A 153 3.24 8.57 11.87
N ASP A 154 3.24 7.26 11.63
CA ASP A 154 4.35 6.36 11.99
C ASP A 154 5.65 6.68 11.22
N GLU A 155 5.53 7.07 9.94
CA GLU A 155 6.68 7.50 9.14
C GLU A 155 7.25 8.84 9.66
N TYR A 156 6.38 9.78 10.04
CA TYR A 156 6.77 11.06 10.64
C TYR A 156 7.45 10.88 12.01
N GLN A 157 6.96 9.95 12.84
CA GLN A 157 7.58 9.61 14.12
C GLN A 157 8.96 8.97 13.95
N THR A 158 9.15 8.18 12.89
CA THR A 158 10.45 7.54 12.60
C THR A 158 11.53 8.59 12.34
N MET A 159 11.23 9.57 11.48
CA MET A 159 12.10 10.72 11.22
C MET A 159 11.30 11.86 10.59
N SER A 160 11.63 13.11 10.90
CA SER A 160 10.91 14.29 10.42
C SER A 160 11.82 15.52 10.26
N ILE A 161 11.34 16.51 9.51
CA ILE A 161 12.02 17.82 9.41
C ILE A 161 11.86 18.55 10.75
N PRO A 162 12.92 19.20 11.29
CA PRO A 162 12.82 19.96 12.53
C PRO A 162 11.67 20.99 12.51
N GLY A 163 10.84 20.97 13.55
CA GLY A 163 9.67 21.85 13.65
C GLY A 163 8.45 21.39 12.83
N GLY A 164 8.57 20.31 12.05
CA GLY A 164 7.48 19.77 11.24
C GLY A 164 6.24 19.35 12.05
N ILE A 165 5.11 19.31 11.35
CA ILE A 165 3.79 18.92 11.86
C ILE A 165 3.24 17.82 10.95
N SER A 166 2.81 16.69 11.51
CA SER A 166 2.16 15.63 10.75
C SER A 166 0.80 16.09 10.23
N VAL A 167 0.62 16.12 8.91
CA VAL A 167 -0.64 16.41 8.21
C VAL A 167 -0.73 15.50 6.98
N PRO A 168 -1.19 14.24 7.13
CA PRO A 168 -1.27 13.28 6.04
C PRO A 168 -1.96 13.86 4.80
N GLY A 169 -1.52 13.47 3.60
CA GLY A 169 -1.81 14.21 2.36
C GLY A 169 -3.26 14.70 2.14
N ALA A 170 -4.28 13.87 2.42
CA ALA A 170 -5.69 14.26 2.25
C ALA A 170 -6.16 15.31 3.26
N GLU A 171 -5.52 15.40 4.43
CA GLU A 171 -5.83 16.37 5.48
C GLU A 171 -5.33 17.78 5.13
N LEU A 172 -4.37 17.93 4.21
CA LEU A 172 -3.70 19.22 3.98
C LEU A 172 -4.67 20.37 3.68
N VAL A 173 -5.59 20.19 2.73
CA VAL A 173 -6.55 21.25 2.35
C VAL A 173 -7.55 21.53 3.48
N LEU A 174 -7.91 20.52 4.27
CA LEU A 174 -8.84 20.64 5.38
C LEU A 174 -8.21 21.43 6.54
N ARG A 175 -6.94 21.18 6.86
CA ARG A 175 -6.29 21.65 8.08
C ARG A 175 -5.43 22.91 7.90
N VAL A 176 -4.99 23.24 6.68
CA VAL A 176 -3.97 24.29 6.45
C VAL A 176 -4.37 25.67 6.96
N ALA A 177 -5.65 26.05 6.91
CA ALA A 177 -6.09 27.37 7.34
C ALA A 177 -5.94 27.60 8.86
N GLU A 178 -6.03 26.55 9.68
CA GLU A 178 -5.77 26.63 11.13
C GLU A 178 -4.27 26.64 11.44
N LEU A 179 -3.46 26.00 10.58
CA LEU A 179 -2.02 25.88 10.75
C LEU A 179 -1.24 27.08 10.19
N ALA A 180 -1.77 27.74 9.16
CA ALA A 180 -1.19 28.92 8.51
C ALA A 180 -2.28 29.99 8.26
N PRO A 181 -2.91 30.54 9.32
CA PRO A 181 -4.04 31.46 9.18
C PRO A 181 -3.67 32.80 8.54
N SER A 182 -2.41 33.21 8.66
CA SER A 182 -1.89 34.39 7.96
C SER A 182 -1.60 34.02 6.50
N PRO A 183 -2.12 34.76 5.51
CA PRO A 183 -1.82 34.51 4.10
C PRO A 183 -0.35 34.78 3.73
N ALA A 184 0.42 35.43 4.62
CA ALA A 184 1.85 35.63 4.44
C ALA A 184 2.71 34.45 4.92
N THR A 185 2.16 33.56 5.76
CA THR A 185 2.88 32.38 6.26
C THR A 185 3.20 31.44 5.10
N GLN A 186 4.48 31.10 4.95
CA GLN A 186 4.93 30.14 3.93
C GLN A 186 4.57 28.72 4.35
N VAL A 187 3.81 28.03 3.50
CA VAL A 187 3.49 26.61 3.68
C VAL A 187 4.50 25.77 2.92
N ILE A 188 5.17 24.85 3.61
CA ILE A 188 6.12 23.91 3.03
C ILE A 188 5.59 22.50 3.27
N VAL A 189 5.39 21.72 2.21
CA VAL A 189 4.96 20.32 2.34
C VAL A 189 6.17 19.40 2.15
N ASN A 190 6.40 18.45 3.05
CA ASN A 190 7.44 17.43 2.89
C ASN A 190 6.87 16.02 2.85
N CYS A 191 7.69 15.10 2.36
CA CYS A 191 7.56 13.67 2.61
C CYS A 191 8.97 13.08 2.80
N ALA A 192 9.15 11.79 2.55
CA ALA A 192 10.46 11.15 2.63
C ALA A 192 11.31 11.41 1.37
N GLY A 193 10.70 11.28 0.19
CA GLY A 193 11.28 11.58 -1.11
C GLY A 193 10.57 12.75 -1.79
N ARG A 194 9.85 12.50 -2.88
CA ARG A 194 9.26 13.55 -3.73
C ARG A 194 7.74 13.45 -3.92
N THR A 195 7.20 12.24 -4.12
CA THR A 195 5.81 12.05 -4.57
C THR A 195 4.77 12.77 -3.69
N ARG A 196 4.70 12.46 -2.39
CA ARG A 196 3.67 12.99 -1.48
C ARG A 196 3.82 14.49 -1.23
N SER A 197 5.03 15.05 -1.28
CA SER A 197 5.22 16.51 -1.18
C SER A 197 4.77 17.23 -2.45
N ILE A 198 5.06 16.70 -3.65
CA ILE A 198 4.54 17.26 -4.90
C ILE A 198 3.01 17.25 -4.91
N ILE A 199 2.40 16.09 -4.63
CA ILE A 199 0.94 15.95 -4.61
C ILE A 199 0.31 16.84 -3.54
N GLY A 200 0.89 16.90 -2.34
CA GLY A 200 0.39 17.75 -1.25
C GLY A 200 0.51 19.24 -1.57
N THR A 201 1.65 19.70 -2.08
CA THR A 201 1.84 21.09 -2.52
C THR A 201 0.86 21.44 -3.64
N GLN A 202 0.74 20.61 -4.66
CA GLN A 202 -0.16 20.88 -5.77
C GLN A 202 -1.64 20.78 -5.36
N SER A 203 -1.97 20.03 -4.31
CA SER A 203 -3.32 20.00 -3.72
C SER A 203 -3.70 21.37 -3.16
N LEU A 204 -2.80 21.98 -2.40
CA LEU A 204 -2.99 23.32 -1.83
C LEU A 204 -3.06 24.39 -2.94
N VAL A 205 -2.21 24.29 -3.96
CA VAL A 205 -2.24 25.17 -5.14
C VAL A 205 -3.56 25.03 -5.91
N ASN A 206 -4.02 23.81 -6.17
CA ASN A 206 -5.26 23.55 -6.89
C ASN A 206 -6.49 24.06 -6.10
N ALA A 207 -6.48 23.94 -4.77
CA ALA A 207 -7.50 24.49 -3.88
C ALA A 207 -7.44 26.03 -3.76
N GLY A 208 -6.37 26.66 -4.26
CA GLY A 208 -6.22 28.11 -4.36
C GLY A 208 -6.09 28.80 -3.01
N ILE A 209 -5.38 28.19 -2.05
CA ILE A 209 -5.11 28.85 -0.76
C ILE A 209 -4.28 30.13 -0.98
N PRO A 210 -4.42 31.16 -0.12
CA PRO A 210 -3.76 32.44 -0.34
C PRO A 210 -2.25 32.42 -0.01
N ASN A 211 -1.81 31.43 0.77
CA ASN A 211 -0.43 31.29 1.22
C ASN A 211 0.53 31.02 0.05
N PRO A 212 1.78 31.49 0.11
CA PRO A 212 2.83 30.94 -0.73
C PRO A 212 3.07 29.47 -0.30
N VAL A 213 3.10 28.57 -1.28
CA VAL A 213 3.24 27.12 -1.05
C VAL A 213 4.44 26.59 -1.83
N ALA A 214 5.23 25.72 -1.21
CA ALA A 214 6.28 24.97 -1.87
C ALA A 214 6.41 23.55 -1.31
N ALA A 215 6.93 22.62 -2.10
CA ALA A 215 7.41 21.33 -1.61
C ALA A 215 8.82 21.50 -1.04
N LEU A 216 9.16 20.78 0.04
CA LEU A 216 10.56 20.52 0.36
C LEU A 216 11.11 19.53 -0.67
N ARG A 217 12.02 20.00 -1.51
CA ARG A 217 12.62 19.20 -2.58
C ARG A 217 13.34 17.99 -1.98
N ASN A 218 12.96 16.80 -2.43
CA ASN A 218 13.51 15.50 -2.03
C ASN A 218 13.32 15.14 -0.54
N GLY A 219 12.49 15.89 0.21
CA GLY A 219 12.02 15.47 1.53
C GLY A 219 13.13 15.21 2.56
N THR A 220 12.91 14.24 3.45
CA THR A 220 13.90 13.84 4.47
C THR A 220 15.16 13.24 3.85
N ILE A 221 15.07 12.58 2.69
CA ILE A 221 16.24 12.12 1.93
C ILE A 221 17.11 13.33 1.55
N GLY A 222 16.52 14.36 0.94
CA GLY A 222 17.21 15.58 0.56
C GLY A 222 17.87 16.27 1.76
N TRP A 223 17.16 16.32 2.88
CA TRP A 223 17.67 16.84 4.16
C TRP A 223 18.93 16.09 4.63
N THR A 224 18.89 14.75 4.64
CA THR A 224 20.06 13.92 5.00
C THR A 224 21.20 14.04 3.98
N LEU A 225 20.89 14.12 2.68
CA LEU A 225 21.89 14.29 1.63
C LEU A 225 22.61 15.65 1.73
N ALA A 226 21.90 16.70 2.13
CA ALA A 226 22.44 18.03 2.42
C ALA A 226 23.26 18.10 3.74
N GLY A 227 23.39 16.99 4.48
CA GLY A 227 24.13 16.93 5.74
C GLY A 227 23.41 17.57 6.92
N GLN A 228 22.09 17.74 6.81
CA GLN A 228 21.26 18.41 7.81
C GLN A 228 20.64 17.39 8.77
N THR A 229 20.32 17.84 9.98
CA THR A 229 19.86 16.95 11.07
C THR A 229 18.35 16.78 11.06
N LEU A 230 17.86 15.53 11.03
CA LEU A 230 16.45 15.19 11.20
C LEU A 230 16.05 15.18 12.69
N ALA A 231 14.77 15.39 12.95
CA ALA A 231 14.15 15.11 14.25
C ALA A 231 13.56 13.67 14.27
N HIS A 232 13.37 13.11 15.46
CA HIS A 232 12.86 11.74 15.66
C HIS A 232 11.87 11.71 16.84
N GLY A 233 10.90 10.81 16.80
CA GLY A 233 9.92 10.62 17.87
C GLY A 233 9.00 11.84 18.10
N GLN A 234 8.84 12.68 17.08
CA GLN A 234 8.02 13.89 17.18
C GLN A 234 6.53 13.56 17.19
N GLU A 235 5.72 14.33 17.91
CA GLU A 235 4.27 14.08 18.07
C GLU A 235 3.37 15.22 17.59
N ARG A 236 3.94 16.29 17.01
CA ARG A 236 3.13 17.40 16.45
C ARG A 236 2.22 16.88 15.33
N ARG A 237 0.93 17.19 15.43
CA ARG A 237 -0.12 16.77 14.50
C ARG A 237 -1.14 17.89 14.35
N PHE A 238 -1.91 17.84 13.27
CA PHE A 238 -3.10 18.68 13.09
C PHE A 238 -4.12 18.48 14.23
N ALA A 239 -5.05 19.42 14.36
CA ALA A 239 -6.18 19.35 15.28
C ALA A 239 -7.51 19.48 14.51
N GLU A 240 -8.63 19.36 15.23
CA GLU A 240 -9.94 19.66 14.67
C GLU A 240 -10.04 21.12 14.22
N VAL A 241 -10.81 21.33 13.16
CA VAL A 241 -10.98 22.63 12.50
C VAL A 241 -12.33 23.24 12.85
N ALA A 242 -12.43 24.57 12.77
CA ALA A 242 -13.73 25.23 12.89
C ALA A 242 -14.68 24.84 11.73
N ASP A 243 -15.99 24.84 11.98
CA ASP A 243 -17.00 24.58 10.94
C ASP A 243 -16.88 25.52 9.73
N SER A 244 -16.50 26.78 9.96
CA SER A 244 -16.23 27.76 8.90
C SER A 244 -15.04 27.34 8.03
N THR A 245 -13.94 26.91 8.67
CA THR A 245 -12.74 26.41 7.98
C THR A 245 -13.07 25.20 7.12
N ARG A 246 -13.81 24.22 7.68
CA ARG A 246 -14.28 23.04 6.95
C ARG A 246 -15.13 23.44 5.75
N SER A 247 -16.13 24.30 5.95
CA SER A 247 -17.05 24.72 4.90
C SER A 247 -16.32 25.41 3.73
N ASP A 248 -15.41 26.34 4.02
CA ASP A 248 -14.64 27.05 3.00
C ASP A 248 -13.69 26.12 2.23
N ALA A 249 -13.04 25.19 2.94
CA ALA A 249 -12.19 24.18 2.32
C ALA A 249 -13.01 23.22 1.44
N ALA A 250 -14.22 22.83 1.85
CA ALA A 250 -15.09 21.92 1.10
C ALA A 250 -15.52 22.51 -0.24
N VAL A 251 -15.85 23.82 -0.28
CA VAL A 251 -16.16 24.52 -1.54
C VAL A 251 -14.97 24.47 -2.50
N ARG A 252 -13.76 24.71 -2.00
CA ARG A 252 -12.53 24.67 -2.81
C ARG A 252 -12.24 23.26 -3.32
N ALA A 253 -12.29 22.27 -2.43
CA ALA A 253 -12.06 20.88 -2.77
C ALA A 253 -13.06 20.35 -3.79
N ARG A 254 -14.34 20.70 -3.63
CA ARG A 254 -15.39 20.36 -4.60
C ARG A 254 -15.10 20.95 -5.98
N SER A 255 -14.68 22.21 -6.05
CA SER A 255 -14.26 22.83 -7.33
C SER A 255 -13.10 22.09 -7.99
N VAL A 256 -12.11 21.62 -7.22
CA VAL A 256 -11.01 20.81 -7.74
C VAL A 256 -11.51 19.47 -8.26
N ALA A 257 -12.38 18.78 -7.53
CA ALA A 257 -12.98 17.51 -7.94
C ALA A 257 -13.80 17.65 -9.24
N ASP A 258 -14.63 18.69 -9.33
CA ASP A 258 -15.45 18.96 -10.53
C ASP A 258 -14.56 19.25 -11.75
N ARG A 259 -13.49 20.04 -11.59
CA ARG A 259 -12.50 20.30 -12.66
C ARG A 259 -11.79 19.01 -13.12
N ALA A 260 -11.55 18.07 -12.21
CA ALA A 260 -10.98 16.74 -12.50
C ALA A 260 -11.98 15.77 -13.14
N GLY A 261 -13.26 16.13 -13.27
CA GLY A 261 -14.29 15.24 -13.81
C GLY A 261 -14.71 14.13 -12.84
N VAL A 262 -14.55 14.34 -11.53
CA VAL A 262 -14.98 13.38 -10.50
C VAL A 262 -16.50 13.24 -10.52
N ALA A 263 -16.99 12.01 -10.60
CA ALA A 263 -18.43 11.73 -10.57
C ALA A 263 -19.03 11.97 -9.18
N ARG A 264 -20.34 12.22 -9.14
CA ARG A 264 -21.12 12.34 -7.90
C ARG A 264 -22.08 11.16 -7.79
N LEU A 265 -22.15 10.57 -6.61
CA LEU A 265 -23.16 9.56 -6.29
C LEU A 265 -23.87 9.93 -5.00
N GLU A 266 -25.16 9.61 -4.92
CA GLU A 266 -25.85 9.45 -3.65
C GLU A 266 -26.02 7.95 -3.36
N ARG A 267 -26.65 7.58 -2.24
CA ARG A 267 -26.87 6.19 -1.81
C ARG A 267 -27.45 5.30 -2.91
N ALA A 268 -28.45 5.79 -3.65
CA ALA A 268 -29.08 5.04 -4.73
C ALA A 268 -28.11 4.77 -5.89
N GLY A 269 -27.21 5.72 -6.18
CA GLY A 269 -26.17 5.58 -7.18
C GLY A 269 -25.10 4.57 -6.76
N LEU A 270 -24.68 4.59 -5.49
CA LEU A 270 -23.79 3.56 -4.93
C LEU A 270 -24.42 2.17 -5.04
N ALA A 271 -25.67 2.02 -4.61
CA ALA A 271 -26.39 0.75 -4.69
C ALA A 271 -26.48 0.22 -6.13
N ALA A 272 -26.73 1.11 -7.11
CA ALA A 272 -26.73 0.73 -8.52
C ALA A 272 -25.35 0.27 -9.01
N TRP A 273 -24.27 0.94 -8.61
CA TRP A 273 -22.90 0.50 -8.95
C TRP A 273 -22.51 -0.81 -8.26
N GLN A 274 -23.00 -1.08 -7.05
CA GLN A 274 -22.74 -2.36 -6.37
C GLN A 274 -23.56 -3.51 -6.94
N ALA A 275 -24.76 -3.24 -7.47
CA ALA A 275 -25.61 -4.24 -8.11
C ALA A 275 -25.14 -4.63 -9.53
N ASP A 276 -24.32 -3.79 -10.17
CA ASP A 276 -23.74 -4.06 -11.48
C ASP A 276 -22.59 -5.08 -11.38
N GLY A 277 -22.95 -6.35 -11.52
CA GLY A 277 -22.00 -7.47 -11.48
C GLY A 277 -21.02 -7.54 -12.65
N GLN A 278 -21.11 -6.65 -13.64
CA GLN A 278 -20.17 -6.61 -14.78
C GLN A 278 -18.96 -5.70 -14.53
N ARG A 279 -18.89 -5.08 -13.35
CA ARG A 279 -17.87 -4.09 -13.01
C ARG A 279 -17.46 -4.22 -11.56
N THR A 280 -16.21 -3.93 -11.29
CA THR A 280 -15.65 -3.85 -9.95
C THR A 280 -15.93 -2.46 -9.37
N THR A 281 -16.49 -2.40 -8.16
CA THR A 281 -16.71 -1.15 -7.41
C THR A 281 -16.06 -1.25 -6.05
N TYR A 282 -15.04 -0.43 -5.82
CA TYR A 282 -14.43 -0.28 -4.51
C TYR A 282 -15.11 0.84 -3.72
N LEU A 283 -15.38 0.62 -2.43
CA LEU A 283 -15.88 1.64 -1.50
C LEU A 283 -14.80 1.92 -0.45
N PHE A 284 -14.20 3.10 -0.51
CA PHE A 284 -13.08 3.48 0.36
C PHE A 284 -13.44 4.68 1.23
N ASP A 285 -13.22 4.53 2.53
CA ASP A 285 -13.26 5.63 3.50
C ASP A 285 -11.87 6.25 3.57
N VAL A 286 -11.78 7.55 3.25
CA VAL A 286 -10.49 8.25 3.14
C VAL A 286 -10.13 9.08 4.37
N ARG A 287 -10.93 9.00 5.43
CA ARG A 287 -10.70 9.67 6.71
C ARG A 287 -9.57 8.98 7.49
N THR A 288 -9.27 9.47 8.69
CA THR A 288 -8.28 8.82 9.54
C THR A 288 -8.75 7.44 9.99
N PRO A 289 -7.83 6.50 10.28
CA PRO A 289 -8.20 5.20 10.86
C PRO A 289 -9.01 5.34 12.16
N GLU A 290 -8.72 6.37 12.96
CA GLU A 290 -9.43 6.65 14.20
C GLU A 290 -10.90 7.05 13.98
N GLU A 291 -11.17 7.88 12.96
CA GLU A 291 -12.54 8.25 12.58
C GLU A 291 -13.29 7.04 12.01
N TYR A 292 -12.63 6.26 11.15
CA TYR A 292 -13.20 5.02 10.62
C TYR A 292 -13.60 4.07 11.76
N ALA A 293 -12.70 3.80 12.70
CA ALA A 293 -12.96 2.86 13.81
C ALA A 293 -14.08 3.33 14.74
N GLN A 294 -14.33 4.63 14.83
CA GLN A 294 -15.44 5.21 15.62
C GLN A 294 -16.80 5.05 14.93
N GLY A 295 -16.83 5.02 13.61
CA GLY A 295 -18.05 4.86 12.82
C GLY A 295 -17.75 4.98 11.33
N HIS A 296 -18.13 3.98 10.54
CA HIS A 296 -17.93 3.93 9.08
C HIS A 296 -19.15 3.38 8.35
N LEU A 297 -19.24 3.70 7.06
CA LEU A 297 -20.24 3.09 6.19
C LEU A 297 -20.02 1.57 6.10
N PRO A 298 -21.10 0.76 6.18
CA PRO A 298 -21.00 -0.69 6.02
C PRO A 298 -20.27 -1.09 4.74
N ALA A 299 -19.41 -2.10 4.84
CA ALA A 299 -18.59 -2.64 3.76
C ALA A 299 -17.58 -1.64 3.14
N SER A 300 -17.43 -0.43 3.67
CA SER A 300 -16.34 0.45 3.27
C SER A 300 -15.02 -0.07 3.84
N ARG A 301 -13.91 0.16 3.13
CA ARG A 301 -12.56 -0.16 3.61
C ARG A 301 -11.86 1.12 4.04
N SER A 302 -11.25 1.13 5.21
CA SER A 302 -10.37 2.21 5.66
C SER A 302 -9.15 2.30 4.73
N VAL A 303 -9.05 3.40 3.97
CA VAL A 303 -7.90 3.72 3.13
C VAL A 303 -7.64 5.24 3.18
N PRO A 304 -6.89 5.74 4.19
CA PRO A 304 -6.66 7.16 4.37
C PRO A 304 -6.19 7.83 3.09
N GLY A 305 -6.81 8.96 2.72
CA GLY A 305 -6.79 9.46 1.34
C GLY A 305 -5.40 9.76 0.77
N GLY A 306 -4.46 10.23 1.60
CA GLY A 306 -3.07 10.43 1.18
C GLY A 306 -2.37 9.13 0.79
N GLN A 307 -2.65 8.05 1.53
CA GLN A 307 -2.12 6.71 1.25
C GLN A 307 -2.85 6.04 0.10
N LEU A 308 -4.16 6.27 -0.07
CA LEU A 308 -4.90 5.80 -1.25
C LEU A 308 -4.26 6.33 -2.55
N VAL A 309 -3.84 7.60 -2.58
CA VAL A 309 -3.17 8.19 -3.74
C VAL A 309 -1.74 7.67 -3.89
N GLN A 310 -1.01 7.44 -2.80
CA GLN A 310 0.38 6.98 -2.83
C GLN A 310 0.53 5.48 -3.14
N GLU A 311 -0.40 4.64 -2.70
CA GLU A 311 -0.32 3.17 -2.75
C GLU A 311 -1.59 2.58 -3.39
N THR A 312 -2.08 3.20 -4.47
CA THR A 312 -3.38 2.86 -5.07
C THR A 312 -3.49 1.39 -5.46
N ASP A 313 -2.40 0.80 -5.95
CA ASP A 313 -2.31 -0.59 -6.41
C ASP A 313 -2.44 -1.63 -5.28
N HIS A 314 -2.25 -1.23 -4.01
CA HIS A 314 -2.45 -2.08 -2.84
C HIS A 314 -3.94 -2.31 -2.52
N VAL A 315 -4.82 -1.44 -3.01
CA VAL A 315 -6.26 -1.47 -2.68
C VAL A 315 -7.15 -1.60 -3.91
N ALA A 316 -6.80 -0.92 -5.00
CA ALA A 316 -7.47 -0.99 -6.29
C ALA A 316 -6.55 -1.68 -7.31
N SER A 317 -6.50 -3.01 -7.25
CA SER A 317 -5.60 -3.82 -8.09
C SER A 317 -6.20 -4.20 -9.44
N VAL A 318 -7.48 -3.90 -9.67
CA VAL A 318 -8.14 -4.06 -10.97
C VAL A 318 -8.09 -2.73 -11.70
N ARG A 319 -7.19 -2.59 -12.69
CA ARG A 319 -7.14 -1.39 -13.54
C ARG A 319 -8.43 -1.33 -14.37
N GLY A 320 -9.03 -0.15 -14.51
CA GLY A 320 -10.33 0.04 -15.16
C GLY A 320 -11.54 -0.09 -14.22
N ALA A 321 -11.34 -0.47 -12.95
CA ALA A 321 -12.41 -0.53 -11.97
C ALA A 321 -12.96 0.85 -11.56
N ARG A 322 -14.09 0.84 -10.87
CA ARG A 322 -14.72 2.01 -10.26
C ARG A 322 -14.29 2.17 -8.81
N ILE A 323 -14.10 3.41 -8.38
CA ILE A 323 -13.81 3.76 -6.99
C ILE A 323 -14.88 4.75 -6.48
N VAL A 324 -15.42 4.51 -5.29
CA VAL A 324 -16.29 5.45 -4.57
C VAL A 324 -15.60 5.84 -3.27
N LEU A 325 -15.43 7.14 -3.06
CA LEU A 325 -14.81 7.68 -1.85
C LEU A 325 -15.84 8.24 -0.88
N VAL A 326 -15.57 8.01 0.39
CA VAL A 326 -16.39 8.44 1.53
C VAL A 326 -15.55 9.35 2.43
N ASP A 327 -16.13 10.49 2.80
CA ASP A 327 -15.71 11.34 3.90
C ASP A 327 -16.95 11.93 4.60
N ASP A 328 -16.75 12.72 5.65
CA ASP A 328 -17.80 13.42 6.40
C ASP A 328 -17.56 14.94 6.47
N ASP A 329 -16.56 15.43 5.74
CA ASP A 329 -16.12 16.83 5.75
C ASP A 329 -16.22 17.53 4.39
N GLY A 330 -16.38 16.77 3.30
CA GLY A 330 -16.46 17.30 1.94
C GLY A 330 -15.13 17.82 1.38
N VAL A 331 -13.99 17.57 2.03
CA VAL A 331 -12.66 17.95 1.55
C VAL A 331 -11.86 16.73 1.14
N ARG A 332 -11.68 15.76 2.04
CA ARG A 332 -10.74 14.66 1.89
C ARG A 332 -11.07 13.76 0.68
N ALA A 333 -12.32 13.35 0.54
CA ALA A 333 -12.79 12.55 -0.59
C ALA A 333 -12.70 13.33 -1.90
N ASN A 334 -13.08 14.61 -1.91
CA ASN A 334 -12.98 15.45 -3.11
C ASN A 334 -11.53 15.61 -3.59
N MET A 335 -10.60 15.89 -2.67
CA MET A 335 -9.19 16.05 -3.02
C MET A 335 -8.57 14.73 -3.48
N SER A 336 -8.78 13.63 -2.75
CA SER A 336 -8.29 12.31 -3.15
C SER A 336 -8.88 11.82 -4.48
N ALA A 337 -10.18 12.03 -4.71
CA ALA A 337 -10.84 11.67 -5.96
C ALA A 337 -10.26 12.46 -7.14
N SER A 338 -9.95 13.75 -6.96
CA SER A 338 -9.36 14.56 -8.03
C SER A 338 -8.03 13.98 -8.53
N TRP A 339 -7.22 13.40 -7.63
CA TRP A 339 -5.97 12.74 -7.99
C TRP A 339 -6.17 11.38 -8.65
N LEU A 340 -7.09 10.57 -8.14
CA LEU A 340 -7.44 9.29 -8.77
C LEU A 340 -7.99 9.49 -10.19
N ALA A 341 -8.85 10.50 -10.41
CA ALA A 341 -9.36 10.85 -11.72
C ALA A 341 -8.23 11.24 -12.70
N GLN A 342 -7.30 12.07 -12.24
CA GLN A 342 -6.09 12.44 -13.00
C GLN A 342 -5.17 11.23 -13.29
N MET A 343 -5.13 10.22 -12.40
CA MET A 343 -4.48 8.92 -12.63
C MET A 343 -5.30 7.96 -13.52
N GLY A 344 -6.40 8.43 -14.13
CA GLY A 344 -7.21 7.69 -15.09
C GLY A 344 -8.20 6.71 -14.46
N TRP A 345 -8.55 6.87 -13.18
CA TRP A 345 -9.57 6.06 -12.53
C TRP A 345 -10.98 6.63 -12.75
N GLN A 346 -11.96 5.74 -12.95
CA GLN A 346 -13.36 6.10 -12.83
C GLN A 346 -13.71 6.23 -11.35
N VAL A 347 -13.75 7.47 -10.84
CA VAL A 347 -13.93 7.74 -9.41
C VAL A 347 -15.14 8.64 -9.15
N ALA A 348 -15.85 8.33 -8.07
CA ALA A 348 -16.94 9.14 -7.55
C ALA A 348 -16.73 9.50 -6.07
N VAL A 349 -17.34 10.60 -5.65
CA VAL A 349 -17.51 10.94 -4.22
C VAL A 349 -18.97 10.71 -3.84
N LEU A 350 -19.17 10.10 -2.68
CA LEU A 350 -20.50 9.81 -2.13
C LEU A 350 -21.04 11.01 -1.35
N ASP A 351 -22.05 11.66 -1.92
CA ASP A 351 -22.75 12.81 -1.36
C ASP A 351 -23.93 12.42 -0.48
N GLY A 352 -24.39 13.39 0.32
CA GLY A 352 -25.63 13.28 1.09
C GLY A 352 -25.53 12.37 2.32
N LEU A 353 -24.31 12.02 2.74
CA LEU A 353 -24.09 11.27 3.98
C LEU A 353 -24.40 12.13 5.21
N SER A 354 -24.87 11.46 6.24
CA SER A 354 -25.17 12.00 7.57
C SER A 354 -24.49 11.11 8.62
N ALA A 355 -24.39 11.58 9.86
CA ALA A 355 -23.82 10.78 10.95
C ALA A 355 -24.53 9.42 11.14
N GLU A 356 -25.81 9.31 10.78
CA GLU A 356 -26.60 8.07 10.89
C GLU A 356 -26.17 6.98 9.90
N ASP A 357 -25.37 7.33 8.89
CA ASP A 357 -24.89 6.37 7.88
C ASP A 357 -23.61 5.63 8.30
N PHE A 358 -22.90 6.17 9.30
CA PHE A 358 -21.63 5.65 9.80
C PHE A 358 -21.90 4.63 10.92
N THR A 359 -22.56 3.52 10.57
CA THR A 359 -23.14 2.58 11.55
C THR A 359 -22.20 1.45 12.00
N GLU A 360 -21.22 1.08 11.19
CA GLU A 360 -20.27 0.00 11.53
C GLU A 360 -19.10 0.58 12.33
N VAL A 361 -18.56 -0.17 13.31
CA VAL A 361 -17.51 0.29 14.22
C VAL A 361 -16.36 -0.71 14.30
N GLY A 362 -15.17 -0.24 14.68
CA GLY A 362 -13.96 -1.04 14.78
C GLY A 362 -13.14 -1.08 13.49
N GLU A 363 -12.09 -1.90 13.50
CA GLU A 363 -11.17 -2.03 12.37
C GLU A 363 -11.80 -2.80 11.21
N TRP A 364 -11.39 -2.46 9.98
CA TRP A 364 -11.85 -3.15 8.77
C TRP A 364 -11.55 -4.65 8.83
N GLN A 365 -12.57 -5.46 8.56
CA GLN A 365 -12.43 -6.91 8.46
C GLN A 365 -12.29 -7.32 6.99
N ALA A 366 -11.09 -7.76 6.60
CA ALA A 366 -10.84 -8.21 5.24
C ALA A 366 -11.71 -9.42 4.88
N PRO A 367 -12.37 -9.44 3.69
CA PRO A 367 -13.06 -10.62 3.23
C PRO A 367 -12.05 -11.76 2.99
N GLN A 368 -12.32 -12.92 3.58
CA GLN A 368 -11.44 -14.09 3.52
C GLN A 368 -12.19 -15.31 3.00
N PRO A 369 -11.51 -16.26 2.34
CA PRO A 369 -12.09 -17.56 2.05
C PRO A 369 -12.26 -18.38 3.32
N ALA A 370 -12.96 -19.52 3.18
CA ALA A 370 -13.07 -20.49 4.26
C ALA A 370 -11.67 -20.91 4.72
N LEU A 371 -11.42 -20.84 6.03
CA LEU A 371 -10.14 -21.23 6.60
C LEU A 371 -9.96 -22.76 6.52
N PRO A 372 -8.77 -23.25 6.15
CA PRO A 372 -8.52 -24.68 6.06
C PRO A 372 -8.61 -25.36 7.42
N ALA A 373 -9.12 -26.58 7.52
CA ALA A 373 -9.07 -27.33 8.77
C ALA A 373 -7.62 -27.74 9.08
N VAL A 374 -7.14 -27.48 10.29
CA VAL A 374 -5.78 -27.83 10.74
C VAL A 374 -5.82 -28.37 12.17
N THR A 375 -4.79 -29.13 12.56
CA THR A 375 -4.62 -29.56 13.94
C THR A 375 -3.95 -28.44 14.74
N GLU A 376 -4.65 -27.91 15.73
CA GLU A 376 -4.14 -26.81 16.57
C GLU A 376 -3.54 -27.33 17.88
N ILE A 377 -2.55 -26.60 18.40
CA ILE A 377 -2.00 -26.79 19.74
C ILE A 377 -2.01 -25.48 20.51
N GLY A 378 -2.20 -25.57 21.82
CA GLY A 378 -2.13 -24.41 22.72
C GLY A 378 -0.70 -24.02 23.08
N VAL A 379 -0.56 -22.82 23.66
CA VAL A 379 0.72 -22.24 24.10
C VAL A 379 1.49 -23.15 25.07
N GLU A 380 0.81 -23.71 26.08
CA GLU A 380 1.46 -24.58 27.09
C GLU A 380 2.04 -25.85 26.46
N GLN A 381 1.29 -26.46 25.53
CA GLN A 381 1.73 -27.66 24.82
C GLN A 381 2.96 -27.36 23.95
N LEU A 382 2.95 -26.25 23.20
CA LEU A 382 4.12 -25.80 22.45
C LEU A 382 5.32 -25.58 23.37
N GLN A 383 5.14 -24.92 24.52
CA GLN A 383 6.22 -24.69 25.46
C GLN A 383 6.85 -26.00 25.95
N THR A 384 6.03 -27.00 26.31
CA THR A 384 6.54 -28.33 26.69
C THR A 384 7.30 -28.97 25.53
N TRP A 385 6.77 -28.91 24.31
CA TRP A 385 7.39 -29.51 23.12
C TRP A 385 8.71 -28.86 22.72
N LEU A 386 8.92 -27.57 23.03
CA LEU A 386 10.18 -26.86 22.79
C LEU A 386 11.27 -27.18 23.83
N GLN A 387 10.95 -27.87 24.94
CA GLN A 387 11.94 -28.29 25.94
C GLN A 387 12.74 -29.54 25.53
N ALA A 388 12.26 -30.27 24.53
CA ALA A 388 12.91 -31.46 23.99
C ALA A 388 13.24 -31.26 22.50
N PRO A 389 14.28 -31.93 21.97
CA PRO A 389 14.52 -31.95 20.52
C PRO A 389 13.34 -32.59 19.78
N GLY A 390 13.20 -32.28 18.49
CA GLY A 390 12.18 -32.88 17.61
C GLY A 390 11.05 -31.94 17.20
N THR A 391 10.86 -30.80 17.87
CA THR A 391 9.90 -29.76 17.44
C THR A 391 10.59 -28.66 16.66
N VAL A 392 10.16 -28.44 15.42
CA VAL A 392 10.61 -27.29 14.60
C VAL A 392 9.46 -26.29 14.48
N LEU A 393 9.68 -25.09 15.01
CA LEU A 393 8.73 -24.00 14.95
C LEU A 393 9.02 -23.12 13.73
N LEU A 394 8.04 -22.92 12.86
CA LEU A 394 8.11 -22.06 11.68
C LEU A 394 7.26 -20.80 11.91
N ASP A 395 7.84 -19.62 11.68
CA ASP A 395 7.13 -18.33 11.78
C ASP A 395 6.96 -17.71 10.38
N PHE A 396 5.69 -17.51 9.99
CA PHE A 396 5.27 -16.93 8.71
C PHE A 396 4.84 -15.45 8.84
N THR A 397 5.08 -14.80 9.97
CA THR A 397 4.94 -13.33 10.04
C THR A 397 5.93 -12.65 9.07
N SER A 398 5.76 -11.35 8.81
CA SER A 398 6.74 -10.62 7.99
C SER A 398 8.12 -10.66 8.65
N SER A 399 9.19 -10.65 7.85
CA SER A 399 10.55 -10.69 8.40
C SER A 399 10.83 -9.52 9.34
N ALA A 400 10.25 -8.35 9.06
CA ALA A 400 10.32 -7.18 9.95
C ALA A 400 9.69 -7.46 11.33
N ASN A 401 8.53 -8.11 11.37
CA ASN A 401 7.87 -8.48 12.62
C ASN A 401 8.66 -9.56 13.37
N TYR A 402 9.18 -10.57 12.66
CA TYR A 402 10.04 -11.59 13.25
C TYR A 402 11.27 -10.96 13.89
N VAL A 403 12.02 -10.13 13.16
CA VAL A 403 13.20 -9.44 13.69
C VAL A 403 12.86 -8.56 14.89
N LYS A 404 11.70 -7.90 14.88
CA LYS A 404 11.23 -7.14 16.04
C LYS A 404 11.00 -8.04 17.25
N ARG A 405 10.27 -9.15 17.08
CA ARG A 405 10.00 -10.15 18.14
C ARG A 405 9.42 -11.44 17.58
N HIS A 406 9.86 -12.58 18.11
CA HIS A 406 9.36 -13.91 17.76
C HIS A 406 9.47 -14.89 18.95
N ILE A 407 8.84 -16.06 18.83
CA ILE A 407 8.95 -17.15 19.80
C ILE A 407 10.39 -17.72 19.75
N PRO A 408 11.06 -17.93 20.90
CA PRO A 408 12.43 -18.43 20.93
C PRO A 408 12.61 -19.73 20.13
N GLY A 409 13.64 -19.76 19.27
CA GLY A 409 13.95 -20.91 18.43
C GLY A 409 13.11 -21.05 17.15
N ALA A 410 12.13 -20.17 16.90
CA ALA A 410 11.38 -20.15 15.65
C ALA A 410 12.29 -19.88 14.44
N HIS A 411 12.08 -20.62 13.36
CA HIS A 411 12.68 -20.39 12.05
C HIS A 411 11.73 -19.54 11.21
N TRP A 412 12.19 -18.36 10.81
CA TRP A 412 11.44 -17.52 9.88
C TRP A 412 11.43 -18.13 8.48
N ALA A 413 10.25 -18.17 7.84
CA ALA A 413 10.06 -18.82 6.56
C ALA A 413 9.12 -18.02 5.62
N ILE A 414 9.32 -18.19 4.32
CA ILE A 414 8.41 -17.70 3.28
C ILE A 414 7.58 -18.87 2.77
N ARG A 415 6.25 -18.73 2.78
CA ARG A 415 5.30 -19.79 2.40
C ARG A 415 5.51 -20.25 0.95
N ALA A 416 5.75 -19.33 0.02
CA ALA A 416 6.05 -19.65 -1.38
C ALA A 416 7.38 -20.41 -1.59
N GLN A 417 8.24 -20.50 -0.56
CA GLN A 417 9.56 -21.14 -0.63
C GLN A 417 9.66 -22.35 0.30
N LEU A 418 8.53 -22.97 0.66
CA LEU A 418 8.51 -24.13 1.57
C LEU A 418 9.44 -25.30 1.15
N PRO A 419 9.59 -25.65 -0.15
CA PRO A 419 10.57 -26.66 -0.56
C PRO A 419 12.00 -26.30 -0.14
N GLN A 420 12.44 -25.07 -0.41
CA GLN A 420 13.78 -24.58 -0.05
C GLN A 420 13.95 -24.43 1.46
N VAL A 421 12.87 -24.06 2.16
CA VAL A 421 12.84 -24.01 3.63
C VAL A 421 13.13 -25.41 4.20
N LEU A 422 12.43 -26.45 3.73
CA LEU A 422 12.57 -27.82 4.22
C LEU A 422 14.00 -28.38 4.05
N GLU A 423 14.70 -28.02 2.98
CA GLU A 423 16.10 -28.41 2.75
C GLU A 423 17.08 -27.87 3.82
N ARG A 424 16.68 -26.80 4.53
CA ARG A 424 17.53 -26.06 5.48
C ARG A 424 17.10 -26.23 6.94
N LEU A 425 15.95 -26.85 7.19
CA LEU A 425 15.48 -27.12 8.54
C LEU A 425 16.22 -28.32 9.16
N PRO A 426 16.39 -28.34 10.50
CA PRO A 426 16.84 -29.54 11.18
C PRO A 426 15.79 -30.65 11.07
N VAL A 427 16.22 -31.90 11.31
CA VAL A 427 15.30 -33.06 11.35
C VAL A 427 14.22 -32.83 12.41
N ALA A 428 12.96 -32.91 11.99
CA ALA A 428 11.79 -32.68 12.82
C ALA A 428 11.00 -33.97 13.04
N GLU A 429 10.64 -34.25 14.28
CA GLU A 429 9.57 -35.19 14.62
C GLU A 429 8.19 -34.56 14.42
N ARG A 430 8.09 -33.24 14.52
CA ARG A 430 6.87 -32.45 14.28
C ARG A 430 7.19 -31.00 13.90
N TYR A 431 6.35 -30.42 13.05
CA TYR A 431 6.36 -28.99 12.74
C TYR A 431 5.23 -28.29 13.48
N VAL A 432 5.53 -27.11 14.03
CA VAL A 432 4.51 -26.18 14.55
C VAL A 432 4.64 -24.89 13.76
N LEU A 433 3.52 -24.37 13.27
CA LEU A 433 3.50 -23.14 12.47
C LEU A 433 2.84 -22.03 13.26
N THR A 434 3.40 -20.84 13.17
CA THR A 434 2.84 -19.62 13.76
C THR A 434 2.95 -18.46 12.77
N CYS A 435 2.18 -17.42 13.04
CA CYS A 435 2.37 -16.06 12.55
C CYS A 435 1.74 -15.13 13.60
N GLY A 436 1.54 -13.84 13.30
CA GLY A 436 0.94 -12.89 14.27
C GLY A 436 -0.32 -13.43 14.96
N SER A 437 -1.31 -13.87 14.17
CA SER A 437 -2.63 -14.33 14.64
C SER A 437 -2.97 -15.78 14.26
N SER A 438 -2.00 -16.56 13.79
CA SER A 438 -2.15 -17.88 13.15
C SER A 438 -2.80 -17.90 11.75
N LEU A 439 -3.43 -16.82 11.30
CA LEU A 439 -4.19 -16.80 10.03
C LEU A 439 -3.39 -17.30 8.82
N LEU A 440 -2.22 -16.71 8.54
CA LEU A 440 -1.36 -17.15 7.43
C LEU A 440 -0.78 -18.55 7.67
N ALA A 441 -0.43 -18.88 8.91
CA ALA A 441 0.11 -20.18 9.29
C ALA A 441 -0.85 -21.34 8.98
N ARG A 442 -2.17 -21.10 9.04
CA ARG A 442 -3.19 -22.10 8.71
C ARG A 442 -3.16 -22.50 7.23
N PHE A 443 -2.98 -21.53 6.33
CA PHE A 443 -2.81 -21.82 4.91
C PHE A 443 -1.45 -22.47 4.62
N ALA A 444 -0.39 -22.01 5.28
CA ALA A 444 0.94 -22.63 5.16
C ALA A 444 1.00 -24.07 5.67
N ALA A 445 0.16 -24.44 6.66
CA ALA A 445 0.10 -25.80 7.19
C ALA A 445 -0.37 -26.81 6.15
N VAL A 446 -1.38 -26.45 5.33
CA VAL A 446 -1.88 -27.31 4.24
C VAL A 446 -0.79 -27.53 3.20
N ASP A 447 -0.10 -26.47 2.80
CA ASP A 447 1.00 -26.56 1.84
C ASP A 447 2.15 -27.42 2.38
N LEU A 448 2.51 -27.25 3.65
CA LEU A 448 3.58 -28.03 4.27
C LEU A 448 3.19 -29.52 4.37
N GLN A 449 1.95 -29.84 4.74
CA GLN A 449 1.45 -31.23 4.81
C GLN A 449 1.52 -31.95 3.46
N ALA A 450 1.39 -31.22 2.35
CA ALA A 450 1.56 -31.81 1.02
C ALA A 450 3.04 -32.14 0.69
N LEU A 451 4.00 -31.52 1.39
CA LEU A 451 5.44 -31.66 1.14
C LEU A 451 6.15 -32.60 2.12
N THR A 452 5.53 -32.96 3.25
CA THR A 452 6.15 -33.83 4.27
C THR A 452 5.17 -34.80 4.90
N GLN A 453 5.70 -35.94 5.37
CA GLN A 453 4.98 -36.91 6.20
C GLN A 453 5.10 -36.61 7.70
N THR A 454 5.96 -35.65 8.08
CA THR A 454 6.11 -35.21 9.47
C THR A 454 4.83 -34.51 9.94
N PRO A 455 4.29 -34.83 11.14
CA PRO A 455 3.12 -34.16 11.70
C PRO A 455 3.24 -32.64 11.71
N VAL A 456 2.19 -31.96 11.26
CA VAL A 456 2.11 -30.49 11.17
C VAL A 456 0.98 -29.98 12.07
N TYR A 457 1.31 -29.01 12.92
CA TYR A 457 0.39 -28.35 13.84
C TYR A 457 0.43 -26.82 13.65
N VAL A 458 -0.64 -26.14 14.04
CA VAL A 458 -0.68 -24.66 14.09
C VAL A 458 -0.82 -24.20 15.54
N LEU A 459 -0.07 -23.17 15.92
CA LEU A 459 -0.22 -22.54 17.24
C LEU A 459 -1.54 -21.75 17.27
N GLU A 460 -2.46 -22.15 18.14
CA GLU A 460 -3.75 -21.48 18.32
C GLU A 460 -3.56 -19.99 18.69
N GLY A 461 -4.12 -19.10 17.87
CA GLY A 461 -3.98 -17.64 18.00
C GLY A 461 -2.56 -17.09 17.80
N GLY A 462 -1.62 -17.95 17.39
CA GLY A 462 -0.29 -17.58 16.94
C GLY A 462 0.58 -16.91 18.01
N THR A 463 1.54 -16.12 17.53
CA THR A 463 2.51 -15.42 18.39
C THR A 463 1.82 -14.40 19.30
N ALA A 464 0.66 -13.85 18.92
CA ALA A 464 -0.12 -12.98 19.79
C ALA A 464 -0.57 -13.69 21.08
N HIS A 465 -1.07 -14.92 21.00
CA HIS A 465 -1.46 -15.70 22.18
C HIS A 465 -0.25 -16.10 23.03
N TRP A 466 0.88 -16.43 22.41
CA TRP A 466 2.14 -16.66 23.13
C TRP A 466 2.56 -15.44 23.97
N ILE A 467 2.46 -14.24 23.38
CA ILE A 467 2.73 -12.97 24.06
C ILE A 467 1.73 -12.73 25.19
N ALA A 468 0.43 -12.92 24.93
CA ALA A 468 -0.63 -12.73 25.93
C ALA A 468 -0.47 -13.68 27.14
N ALA A 469 0.07 -14.88 26.92
CA ALA A 469 0.41 -15.83 27.98
C ALA A 469 1.69 -15.48 28.75
N GLY A 470 2.32 -14.33 28.49
CA GLY A 470 3.52 -13.87 29.20
C GLY A 470 4.76 -14.72 28.94
N LYS A 471 4.79 -15.49 27.85
CA LYS A 471 5.92 -16.38 27.55
C LYS A 471 7.11 -15.60 26.97
N PRO A 472 8.35 -16.11 27.11
CA PRO A 472 9.55 -15.42 26.64
C PRO A 472 9.55 -15.16 25.12
N LEU A 473 10.20 -14.09 24.70
CA LEU A 473 10.38 -13.72 23.29
C LEU A 473 11.87 -13.57 22.96
N GLN A 474 12.19 -13.65 21.68
CA GLN A 474 13.50 -13.33 21.13
C GLN A 474 13.35 -12.25 20.05
N SER A 475 14.42 -11.51 19.77
CA SER A 475 14.49 -10.48 18.72
C SER A 475 15.76 -10.66 17.89
N GLY A 476 15.82 -10.01 16.73
CA GLY A 476 16.92 -10.11 15.78
C GLY A 476 16.73 -11.19 14.72
N GLU A 477 17.71 -11.33 13.83
CA GLU A 477 17.73 -12.32 12.75
C GLU A 477 18.29 -13.65 13.26
N THR A 478 17.55 -14.32 14.15
CA THR A 478 18.11 -15.44 14.92
C THR A 478 18.19 -16.72 14.10
N ARG A 479 17.13 -17.05 13.33
CA ARG A 479 17.05 -18.23 12.45
C ARG A 479 16.23 -17.92 11.21
N LEU A 480 16.89 -17.51 10.13
CA LEU A 480 16.26 -17.30 8.83
C LEU A 480 16.41 -18.58 7.99
N ALA A 481 15.31 -19.26 7.67
CA ALA A 481 15.36 -20.44 6.80
C ALA A 481 15.66 -20.04 5.34
N VAL A 482 15.19 -18.87 4.91
CA VAL A 482 15.41 -18.30 3.58
C VAL A 482 15.83 -16.84 3.67
N ALA A 483 16.29 -16.27 2.56
CA ALA A 483 16.64 -14.86 2.48
C ALA A 483 15.38 -13.97 2.62
N ARG A 484 15.54 -12.80 3.25
CA ARG A 484 14.46 -11.85 3.52
C ARG A 484 14.03 -11.09 2.26
N THR A 485 13.34 -11.80 1.38
CA THR A 485 12.81 -11.30 0.10
C THR A 485 11.33 -10.91 0.19
N ASP A 486 10.69 -11.13 1.35
CA ASP A 486 9.27 -10.83 1.61
C ASP A 486 8.93 -9.34 1.60
N ARG A 487 9.95 -8.48 1.69
CA ARG A 487 9.82 -7.03 1.76
C ARG A 487 10.94 -6.34 1.00
N TYR A 488 10.58 -5.42 0.11
CA TYR A 488 11.52 -4.52 -0.54
C TYR A 488 12.11 -3.52 0.47
N ARG A 489 13.45 -3.36 0.45
CA ARG A 489 14.13 -2.34 1.26
C ARG A 489 13.98 -0.96 0.60
N ARG A 490 12.84 -0.33 0.87
CA ARG A 490 12.48 1.02 0.39
C ARG A 490 13.52 2.06 0.83
N PRO A 491 14.24 2.73 -0.09
CA PRO A 491 15.27 3.71 0.26
C PRO A 491 14.73 4.95 1.01
N TYR A 492 13.42 5.17 0.93
CA TYR A 492 12.68 6.28 1.54
C TYR A 492 12.03 5.94 2.90
N GLU A 493 12.27 4.75 3.46
CA GLU A 493 11.78 4.38 4.79
C GLU A 493 12.93 4.05 5.74
N GLY A 494 12.84 4.50 6.99
CA GLY A 494 13.90 4.31 7.98
C GLY A 494 15.04 5.31 7.85
N THR A 495 16.12 5.09 8.60
CA THR A 495 17.25 6.02 8.74
C THR A 495 18.60 5.38 8.46
N ASP A 496 18.60 4.09 8.09
CA ASP A 496 19.79 3.23 7.95
C ASP A 496 20.11 2.88 6.49
N ASN A 497 19.40 3.46 5.52
CA ASN A 497 19.70 3.27 4.11
C ASN A 497 21.01 4.01 3.73
N PRO A 498 21.88 3.39 2.91
CA PRO A 498 23.09 4.04 2.45
C PRO A 498 22.75 5.23 1.53
N ARG A 499 23.61 6.26 1.54
CA ARG A 499 23.41 7.50 0.77
C ARG A 499 23.27 7.22 -0.72
N GLU A 500 24.00 6.24 -1.23
CA GLU A 500 23.98 5.81 -2.63
C GLU A 500 22.61 5.23 -3.03
N ALA A 501 21.96 4.47 -2.14
CA ALA A 501 20.62 3.94 -2.39
C ALA A 501 19.57 5.05 -2.36
N MET A 502 19.71 6.02 -1.45
CA MET A 502 18.84 7.18 -1.40
C MET A 502 18.98 8.06 -2.65
N GLN A 503 20.20 8.31 -3.12
CA GLN A 503 20.43 9.07 -4.35
C GLN A 503 19.94 8.30 -5.57
N GLY A 504 20.22 7.01 -5.67
CA GLY A 504 19.74 6.17 -6.77
C GLY A 504 18.21 6.10 -6.85
N TYR A 505 17.50 6.20 -5.73
CA TYR A 505 16.05 6.34 -5.70
C TYR A 505 15.57 7.65 -6.35
N LEU A 506 16.21 8.78 -6.02
CA LEU A 506 15.88 10.07 -6.65
C LEU A 506 16.19 10.05 -8.16
N ASP A 507 17.34 9.51 -8.55
CA ASP A 507 17.76 9.38 -9.95
C ASP A 507 16.75 8.53 -10.75
N TRP A 508 16.20 7.48 -10.13
CA TRP A 508 15.13 6.68 -10.71
C TRP A 508 13.83 7.48 -10.86
N GLU A 509 13.39 8.24 -9.85
CA GLU A 509 12.18 9.07 -9.94
C GLU A 509 12.26 10.07 -11.10
N PHE A 510 13.40 10.73 -11.31
CA PHE A 510 13.59 11.66 -12.44
C PHE A 510 13.44 10.99 -13.83
N GLY A 511 13.70 9.68 -13.92
CA GLY A 511 13.55 8.90 -15.15
C GLY A 511 12.13 8.42 -15.44
N LEU A 512 11.17 8.59 -14.52
CA LEU A 512 9.84 7.99 -14.62
C LEU A 512 9.00 8.56 -15.77
N ILE A 513 9.10 9.84 -16.09
CA ILE A 513 8.33 10.45 -17.18
C ILE A 513 8.69 9.83 -18.53
N ALA A 514 9.98 9.60 -18.78
CA ALA A 514 10.44 8.95 -20.00
C ALA A 514 9.98 7.48 -20.07
N GLN A 515 9.91 6.78 -18.93
CA GLN A 515 9.34 5.43 -18.86
C GLN A 515 7.83 5.42 -19.14
N LEU A 516 7.07 6.37 -18.58
CA LEU A 516 5.64 6.52 -18.88
C LEU A 516 5.38 6.73 -20.38
N GLN A 517 6.24 7.50 -21.06
CA GLN A 517 6.14 7.71 -22.51
C GLN A 517 6.42 6.44 -23.31
N ARG A 518 7.38 5.60 -22.88
CA ARG A 518 7.67 4.32 -23.53
C ARG A 518 6.57 3.29 -23.30
N ASP A 519 6.03 3.23 -22.08
CA ASP A 519 4.88 2.39 -21.74
C ASP A 519 3.64 2.80 -22.56
N GLY A 520 3.23 4.06 -22.45
CA GLY A 520 2.15 4.65 -23.26
C GLY A 520 0.76 4.03 -23.01
N THR A 521 0.52 3.41 -21.85
CA THR A 521 -0.80 2.84 -21.49
C THR A 521 -1.48 3.56 -20.33
N HIS A 522 -0.81 4.53 -19.71
CA HIS A 522 -1.23 5.09 -18.42
C HIS A 522 -2.52 5.91 -18.45
N GLY A 523 -2.75 6.68 -19.52
CA GLY A 523 -3.95 7.54 -19.63
C GLY A 523 -4.03 8.64 -18.56
N PHE A 524 -2.90 8.99 -17.92
CA PHE A 524 -2.84 10.04 -16.92
C PHE A 524 -3.06 11.41 -17.55
N SER A 525 -3.72 12.29 -16.82
CA SER A 525 -3.91 13.70 -17.14
C SER A 525 -3.58 14.55 -15.93
N VAL A 526 -3.11 15.77 -16.13
CA VAL A 526 -2.84 16.71 -15.02
C VAL A 526 -3.74 17.91 -15.23
N LEU A 527 -4.48 18.28 -14.18
CA LEU A 527 -5.36 19.44 -14.23
C LEU A 527 -4.58 20.70 -14.58
N SER A 528 -5.06 21.45 -15.57
CA SER A 528 -4.53 22.76 -15.96
C SER A 528 -4.70 23.81 -14.86
#